data_AF-A0ABD0NCA2-F1
#
_entry.id   AF-A0ABD0NCA2-F1
#
_cell.length_a   1.000
_cell.length_b   1.000
_cell.length_c   1.000
_cell.angle_alpha   90.00
_cell.angle_beta   90.00
_cell.angle_gamma   90.00
#
_symmetry.space_group_name_H-M   'P 1'
#
loop_
_entity.id
_entity.type
_entity.pdbx_description
1 polymer ?
#
loop_
_entity_poly.entity_id
_entity_poly.type
_entity_poly.pdbx_seq_one_letter_code
_entity_poly.pdbx_strand_id
1 'polypeptide(L)' 'QEFEKQEELRRSAMRAVAALLSISEVEKSPAMADFANQIRSNAEMATIFESLQGDPLTGAVESMDTS' A
#
# COMPACT_ATOMS: atom_id res chain seq x y z
N GLN A 1 -11.47 -2.74 -17.85
CA GLN A 1 -11.59 -3.94 -17.00
C GLN A 1 -10.24 -4.49 -16.52
N GLU A 2 -9.35 -5.03 -17.36
CA GLU A 2 -8.06 -5.57 -16.86
C GLU A 2 -7.12 -4.53 -16.25
N PHE A 3 -7.09 -3.31 -16.81
CA PHE A 3 -6.30 -2.20 -16.27
C PHE A 3 -6.76 -1.82 -14.85
N GLU A 4 -8.07 -1.66 -14.65
CA GLU A 4 -8.67 -1.32 -13.35
C GLU A 4 -8.38 -2.40 -12.29
N LYS A 5 -8.41 -3.68 -12.68
CA LYS A 5 -8.07 -4.78 -11.79
C LYS A 5 -6.60 -4.75 -11.34
N GLN A 6 -5.69 -4.42 -12.26
CA GLN A 6 -4.28 -4.27 -11.92
C GLN A 6 -4.04 -3.04 -11.05
N GLU A 7 -4.74 -1.95 -11.31
CA GLU A 7 -4.67 -0.74 -10.50
C GLU A 7 -5.13 -1.01 -9.06
N GLU A 8 -6.28 -1.65 -8.89
CA GLU A 8 -6.82 -1.97 -7.56
C GLU A 8 -5.91 -2.96 -6.81
N LEU A 9 -5.34 -3.95 -7.50
CA LEU A 9 -4.38 -4.86 -6.90
C LEU A 9 -3.14 -4.12 -6.39
N ARG A 10 -2.60 -3.18 -7.18
CA ARG A 10 -1.45 -2.36 -6.78
C ARG A 10 -1.78 -1.48 -5.58
N ARG A 11 -2.94 -0.83 -5.57
CA ARG A 11 -3.41 -0.02 -4.43
C ARG A 11 -3.60 -0.87 -3.17
N SER A 12 -4.23 -2.04 -3.29
CA SER A 12 -4.40 -2.98 -2.18
C SER A 12 -3.06 -3.45 -1.60
N ALA A 13 -2.10 -3.80 -2.46
CA ALA A 13 -0.75 -4.16 -2.03
C ALA A 13 -0.04 -2.99 -1.31
N MET A 14 -0.11 -1.77 -1.86
CA MET A 14 0.50 -0.59 -1.23
C MET A 14 -0.14 -0.23 0.12
N ARG A 15 -1.45 -0.44 0.28
CA ARG A 15 -2.14 -0.28 1.58
C ARG A 15 -1.60 -1.24 2.63
N ALA A 16 -1.41 -2.52 2.26
CA ALA A 16 -0.80 -3.49 3.17
C ALA A 16 0.62 -3.09 3.58
N VAL A 17 1.41 -2.56 2.64
CA VAL A 17 2.78 -2.09 2.90
C VAL A 17 2.80 -0.88 3.83
N ALA A 18 1.91 0.10 3.61
CA ALA A 18 1.80 1.26 4.48
C ALA A 18 1.44 0.85 5.92
N ALA A 19 0.55 -0.12 6.08
CA ALA A 19 0.22 -0.70 7.38
C ALA A 19 1.43 -1.40 8.02
N LEU A 20 2.21 -2.16 7.26
CA LEU A 20 3.43 -2.82 7.76
C LEU A 20 4.49 -1.79 8.21
N LEU A 21 4.68 -0.70 7.45
CA LEU A 21 5.62 0.37 7.78
C LEU A 21 5.20 1.21 8.99
N SER A 22 3.92 1.20 9.37
CA SER A 22 3.44 1.86 10.59
C SER A 22 3.91 1.16 11.88
N ILE A 23 4.39 -0.08 11.78
CA ILE A 23 4.88 -0.86 12.91
C ILE A 23 6.34 -0.48 13.18
N SER A 24 6.63 0.16 14.32
CA SER A 24 7.95 0.71 14.64
C SER A 24 9.11 -0.30 14.68
N GLU A 25 8.82 -1.60 14.82
CA GLU A 25 9.83 -2.66 14.77
C GLU A 25 10.15 -3.08 13.32
N VAL A 26 9.16 -2.98 12.43
CA VAL A 26 9.26 -3.39 11.02
C VAL A 26 10.09 -2.39 10.21
N GLU A 27 10.05 -1.10 10.56
CA GLU A 27 10.90 -0.06 9.95
C GLU A 27 12.41 -0.37 10.12
N LYS A 28 12.79 -1.07 11.20
CA LYS A 28 14.19 -1.43 11.47
C LYS A 28 14.67 -2.66 10.72
N SER A 29 13.75 -3.37 10.04
CA SER A 29 14.09 -4.55 9.26
C SER A 29 14.81 -4.15 7.97
N PRO A 30 16.02 -4.68 7.70
CA PRO A 30 16.74 -4.42 6.44
C PRO A 30 15.90 -4.75 5.21
N ALA A 31 15.14 -5.86 5.27
CA ALA A 31 14.24 -6.27 4.18
C ALA A 31 13.15 -5.23 3.89
N MET A 32 12.66 -4.55 4.93
CA MET A 32 11.64 -3.52 4.76
C MET A 32 12.24 -2.20 4.28
N ALA A 33 13.45 -1.85 4.74
CA ALA A 33 14.19 -0.71 4.23
C ALA A 33 14.46 -0.85 2.72
N ASP A 34 14.90 -2.03 2.27
CA ASP A 34 15.11 -2.34 0.86
C ASP A 34 13.82 -2.27 0.05
N PHE A 35 12.72 -2.79 0.61
CA PHE A 35 11.43 -2.75 -0.05
C PHE A 35 10.88 -1.32 -0.18
N ALA A 36 11.00 -0.50 0.88
CA ALA A 36 10.64 0.91 0.83
C ALA A 36 11.48 1.70 -0.19
N ASN A 37 12.77 1.34 -0.34
CA ASN A 37 13.63 1.90 -1.37
C ASN A 37 13.16 1.50 -2.79
N GLN A 38 12.69 0.27 -2.99
CA GLN A 38 12.13 -0.18 -4.27
C GLN A 38 10.82 0.55 -4.62
N ILE A 39 9.97 0.85 -3.65
CA ILE A 39 8.76 1.66 -3.86
C ILE A 39 9.14 3.08 -4.28
N ARG A 40 10.07 3.71 -3.55
CA ARG A 40 10.53 5.08 -3.86
C ARG A 40 11.28 5.20 -5.18
N SER A 41 11.97 4.15 -5.64
CA SER A 41 12.68 4.16 -6.92
C SER A 41 11.76 3.95 -8.13
N ASN A 42 10.53 3.49 -7.91
CA ASN A 42 9.52 3.32 -8.96
C ASN A 42 8.49 4.45 -8.87
N ALA A 43 8.47 5.34 -9.87
CA ALA A 43 7.60 6.53 -9.87
C ALA A 43 6.10 6.20 -9.74
N GLU A 44 5.62 5.12 -10.35
CA GLU A 44 4.21 4.69 -10.24
C GLU A 44 3.88 4.26 -8.80
N MET A 45 4.76 3.43 -8.22
CA MET A 45 4.57 2.93 -6.84
C MET A 45 4.72 4.03 -5.81
N ALA A 46 5.70 4.93 -5.98
CA ALA A 46 5.90 6.09 -5.14
C ALA A 46 4.65 7.00 -5.12
N THR A 47 4.09 7.30 -6.30
CA THR A 47 2.87 8.12 -6.42
C THR A 47 1.69 7.50 -5.66
N ILE A 48 1.47 6.19 -5.81
CA ILE A 48 0.40 5.49 -5.09
C ILE A 48 0.68 5.51 -3.59
N PHE A 49 1.91 5.22 -3.17
CA PHE A 49 2.28 5.17 -1.76
C PHE A 49 2.18 6.54 -1.06
N GLU A 50 2.52 7.63 -1.74
CA GLU A 50 2.33 8.99 -1.25
C GLU A 50 0.84 9.34 -1.11
N SER A 51 0.01 8.95 -2.08
CA SER A 51 -1.44 9.18 -2.00
C SER A 51 -2.10 8.49 -0.81
N LEU A 52 -1.53 7.36 -0.35
CA LEU A 52 -2.02 6.58 0.78
C LEU A 52 -1.58 7.11 2.15
N GLN A 53 -0.47 7.86 2.22
CA GLN A 53 0.00 8.47 3.48
C GLN A 53 -0.88 9.63 3.96
N GLY A 54 -1.67 10.23 3.06
CA GLY A 54 -2.61 11.31 3.36
C GLY A 54 -4.01 10.86 3.79
N ASP A 55 -4.35 9.57 3.62
CA ASP A 55 -5.67 9.03 3.96
C ASP A 55 -5.56 8.09 5.18
N PRO A 56 -5.82 8.58 6.40
CA PRO A 56 -5.81 7.74 7.58
C PRO A 56 -7.03 6.81 7.54
N LEU A 57 -6.82 5.61 6.99
CA LEU A 57 -7.65 4.41 7.13
C LEU A 57 -9.12 4.69 7.46
N THR A 58 -9.87 5.28 6.54
CA THR A 58 -11.31 5.09 6.56
C THR A 58 -11.61 3.72 5.96
N GLY A 59 -12.15 2.85 6.80
CA GLY A 59 -12.31 1.42 6.54
C GLY A 59 -13.00 1.12 5.22
N ALA A 60 -12.39 0.19 4.48
CA ALA A 60 -12.97 -0.49 3.34
C ALA A 60 -12.30 -1.88 3.31
N VAL A 61 -12.49 -2.75 4.31
CA VAL A 61 -13.69 -3.60 4.45
C VAL A 61 -14.88 -3.10 3.64
N GLU A 62 -14.77 -3.11 2.30
CA GLU A 62 -15.98 -3.01 1.50
C GLU A 62 -16.84 -4.20 1.88
N SER A 63 -17.95 -3.85 2.54
CA SER A 63 -19.07 -4.68 2.93
C SER A 63 -19.18 -5.91 2.04
N MET A 64 -18.90 -7.07 2.63
CA MET A 64 -19.29 -8.35 2.06
C MET A 64 -20.81 -8.39 2.15
N ASP A 65 -21.48 -7.77 1.19
CA ASP A 65 -22.92 -7.83 1.03
C ASP A 65 -23.26 -9.26 0.56
N THR A 66 -23.50 -10.14 1.53
CA THR A 66 -24.16 -11.41 1.30
C THR A 66 -25.66 -11.13 1.26
N SER A 67 -26.16 -10.70 0.10
CA SER A 67 -27.58 -10.82 -0.26
C SER A 67 -27.86 -12.16 -0.91
#